data_AF-A0LZT4-F1
#
_entry.id   AF-A0LZT4-F1
#
_cell.length_a   1.000
_cell.length_b   1.000
_cell.length_c   1.000
_cell.angle_alpha   90.00
_cell.angle_beta   90.00
_cell.angle_gamma   90.00
#
_symmetry.space_group_name_H-M   'P 1'
#
loop_
_entity.id
_entity.type
_entity.pdbx_description
1 polymer ?
#
loop_
_entity_poly.entity_id
_entity_poly.type
_entity_poly.pdbx_seq_one_letter_code
_entity_poly.pdbx_strand_id
1 'polypeptide(L)'
;MKKILEKTFLIIIGTFAFFGLISFFTIILNKAYLKNHELVIDTKLASEFGDFFGGFIGTIFSIISVLLLIYTIYKQDFNSKKIEIETNFFRMLDYHNQNVNQLKIPNVFTHKKSQISEGRRGFVEFKIQFHYLLEIIRKINSTKNFNLREREIVDIAYIIFYYGLQGSWIDFIEKKLDKYENYQSITFSISQEILQQPEKDLKRTNQTNLSTYFRNMFNAIKMVDESKYLSHREKKNLIKIYRAQLSNPELYILFFNVLSRFGKKWISNNYIEKYELFKNIPHNYCDGYEPKRFFKGNYEEDYY
;
A
#
# COMPACT_ATOMS: atom_id res chain seq x y z
N MET A 1 -12.99 15.22 12.88
CA MET A 1 -12.60 16.62 12.58
C MET A 1 -13.16 17.11 11.24
N LYS A 2 -12.79 16.53 10.07
CA LYS A 2 -13.32 16.94 8.75
C LYS A 2 -14.85 16.98 8.64
N LYS A 3 -15.54 15.87 8.96
CA LYS A 3 -17.01 15.81 8.92
C LYS A 3 -17.70 16.84 9.82
N ILE A 4 -17.05 17.23 10.91
CA ILE A 4 -17.57 18.25 11.84
C ILE A 4 -17.40 19.62 11.20
N LEU A 5 -16.21 19.94 10.66
CA LEU A 5 -15.94 21.21 9.99
C LEU A 5 -16.84 21.41 8.76
N GLU A 6 -16.99 20.40 7.90
CA GLU A 6 -17.90 20.45 6.74
C GLU A 6 -19.35 20.68 7.18
N LYS A 7 -19.81 19.97 8.21
CA LYS A 7 -21.16 20.14 8.75
C LYS A 7 -21.36 21.55 9.32
N THR A 8 -20.39 22.08 10.05
CA THR A 8 -20.45 23.45 10.60
C THR A 8 -20.51 24.49 9.48
N PHE A 9 -19.68 24.38 8.45
CA PHE A 9 -19.72 25.28 7.29
C PHE A 9 -21.08 25.24 6.58
N LEU A 10 -21.62 24.05 6.34
CA LEU A 10 -22.94 23.89 5.70
C LEU A 10 -24.08 24.46 6.55
N ILE A 11 -24.02 24.32 7.88
CA ILE A 11 -25.01 24.93 8.79
C ILE A 11 -24.93 26.46 8.73
N ILE A 12 -23.73 27.03 8.78
CA ILE A 12 -23.53 28.49 8.70
C ILE A 12 -24.08 29.03 7.38
N ILE A 13 -23.68 28.42 6.26
CA ILE A 13 -24.16 28.79 4.92
C ILE A 13 -25.69 28.67 4.85
N GLY A 14 -26.25 27.57 5.34
CA GLY A 14 -27.71 27.35 5.36
C GLY A 14 -28.46 28.39 6.21
N THR A 15 -27.88 28.81 7.34
CA THR A 15 -28.46 29.82 8.22
C THR A 15 -28.51 31.18 7.51
N PHE A 16 -27.40 31.64 6.91
CA PHE A 16 -27.38 32.89 6.16
C PHE A 16 -28.30 32.86 4.94
N ALA A 17 -28.34 31.73 4.21
CA ALA A 17 -29.24 31.56 3.08
C ALA A 17 -30.72 31.63 3.49
N PHE A 18 -31.07 31.01 4.63
CA PHE A 18 -32.42 31.08 5.18
C PHE A 18 -32.82 32.50 5.59
N PHE A 19 -31.95 33.21 6.33
CA PHE A 19 -32.19 34.62 6.67
C PHE A 19 -32.28 35.52 5.43
N GLY A 20 -31.44 35.28 4.42
CA GLY A 20 -31.49 35.99 3.14
C GLY A 20 -32.82 35.78 2.42
N LEU A 21 -33.31 34.54 2.35
CA LEU A 21 -34.60 34.22 1.74
C LEU A 21 -35.79 34.80 2.51
N ILE A 22 -35.81 34.69 3.84
CA ILE A 22 -36.87 35.32 4.66
C ILE A 22 -36.88 36.82 4.42
N SER A 23 -35.70 37.46 4.48
CA SER A 23 -35.59 38.90 4.28
C SER A 23 -36.06 39.30 2.88
N PHE A 24 -35.69 38.54 1.86
CA PHE A 24 -36.13 38.72 0.47
C PHE A 24 -37.66 38.74 0.36
N PHE A 25 -38.34 37.71 0.87
CA PHE A 25 -39.80 37.62 0.83
C PHE A 25 -40.49 38.69 1.70
N THR A 26 -39.93 38.98 2.87
CA THR A 26 -40.48 39.99 3.79
C THR A 26 -40.44 41.38 3.17
N ILE A 27 -39.34 41.73 2.48
CA ILE A 27 -39.16 43.05 1.87
C ILE A 27 -40.07 43.20 0.63
N ILE A 28 -40.13 42.19 -0.25
CA ILE A 28 -40.96 42.24 -1.47
C ILE A 28 -42.45 42.28 -1.15
N LEU A 29 -42.91 41.56 -0.12
CA LEU A 29 -44.33 41.49 0.25
C LEU A 29 -44.76 42.60 1.22
N ASN A 30 -43.87 43.51 1.58
CA ASN A 30 -44.19 44.56 2.54
C ASN A 30 -45.11 45.62 1.90
N LYS A 31 -46.28 45.82 2.53
CA LYS A 31 -47.30 46.81 2.11
C LYS A 31 -46.75 48.24 2.05
N ALA A 32 -45.68 48.57 2.78
CA ALA A 32 -45.02 49.87 2.70
C ALA A 32 -44.48 50.20 1.30
N TYR A 33 -44.19 49.19 0.48
CA TYR A 33 -43.67 49.33 -0.88
C TYR A 33 -44.71 49.00 -1.97
N LEU A 34 -45.88 48.48 -1.60
CA LEU A 34 -47.00 48.18 -2.50
C LEU A 34 -48.08 49.25 -2.35
N LYS A 35 -48.06 50.28 -3.20
CA LYS A 35 -49.07 51.34 -3.23
C LYS A 35 -50.43 50.76 -3.67
N ASN A 36 -51.50 51.20 -3.01
CA ASN A 36 -52.90 50.82 -3.26
C ASN A 36 -53.26 50.74 -4.75
N HIS A 37 -53.82 49.59 -5.18
CA HIS A 37 -54.70 49.28 -6.31
C HIS A 37 -54.62 50.01 -7.68
N GLU A 38 -53.67 50.90 -7.93
CA GLU A 38 -53.41 51.48 -9.25
C GLU A 38 -52.11 50.92 -9.82
N LEU A 39 -52.17 50.42 -11.06
CA LEU A 39 -51.08 49.78 -11.81
C LEU A 39 -49.95 50.75 -12.24
N VAL A 40 -49.76 51.86 -11.53
CA VAL A 40 -48.75 52.89 -11.86
C VAL A 40 -47.61 52.82 -10.83
N ILE A 41 -46.42 52.44 -11.30
CA ILE A 41 -45.21 52.33 -10.48
C ILE A 41 -44.70 53.73 -10.13
N ASP A 42 -44.58 54.03 -8.83
CA ASP A 42 -43.91 55.25 -8.33
C ASP A 42 -42.40 55.09 -8.48
N THR A 43 -41.80 55.78 -9.45
CA THR A 43 -40.39 55.62 -9.83
C THR A 43 -39.43 56.00 -8.71
N LYS A 44 -39.80 56.96 -7.84
CA LYS A 44 -38.96 57.39 -6.72
C LYS A 44 -38.96 56.34 -5.60
N LEU A 45 -40.15 55.86 -5.22
CA LEU A 45 -40.29 54.79 -4.21
C LEU A 45 -39.62 53.49 -4.66
N ALA A 46 -39.76 53.14 -5.95
CA ALA A 46 -39.11 51.98 -6.53
C ALA A 46 -37.58 52.08 -6.52
N SER A 47 -37.04 53.29 -6.74
CA SER A 47 -35.60 53.54 -6.66
C SER A 47 -35.07 53.38 -5.23
N GLU A 48 -35.70 54.02 -4.24
CA GLU A 48 -35.31 53.92 -2.83
C GLU A 48 -35.42 52.47 -2.30
N PHE A 49 -36.46 51.75 -2.74
CA PHE A 49 -36.60 50.32 -2.47
C PHE A 49 -35.45 49.51 -3.09
N GLY A 50 -35.12 49.76 -4.36
CA GLY A 50 -34.03 49.09 -5.06
C GLY A 50 -32.69 49.26 -4.35
N ASP A 51 -32.40 50.46 -3.84
CA ASP A 51 -31.17 50.77 -3.11
C ASP A 51 -31.11 50.02 -1.77
N PHE A 52 -32.20 50.03 -0.98
CA PHE A 52 -32.25 49.29 0.28
C PHE A 52 -32.16 47.78 0.07
N PHE A 53 -32.94 47.26 -0.87
CA PHE A 53 -32.99 45.85 -1.20
C PHE A 53 -31.64 45.38 -1.73
N GLY A 54 -31.06 46.07 -2.72
CA GLY A 54 -29.76 45.77 -3.28
C GLY A 54 -28.64 45.85 -2.24
N GLY A 55 -28.65 46.88 -1.38
CA GLY A 55 -27.67 47.04 -0.32
C GLY A 55 -27.75 45.94 0.75
N PHE A 56 -28.95 45.65 1.26
CA PHE A 56 -29.12 44.68 2.34
C PHE A 56 -29.08 43.23 1.84
N ILE A 57 -29.96 42.87 0.90
CA ILE A 57 -30.06 41.51 0.36
C ILE A 57 -28.80 41.17 -0.45
N GLY A 58 -28.29 42.12 -1.23
CA GLY A 58 -27.03 41.94 -1.95
C GLY A 58 -25.87 41.62 -1.02
N THR A 59 -25.74 42.34 0.11
CA THR A 59 -24.67 42.06 1.10
C THR A 59 -24.81 40.66 1.73
N ILE A 60 -26.02 40.23 2.08
CA ILE A 60 -26.26 38.87 2.59
C ILE A 60 -25.82 37.83 1.56
N PHE A 61 -26.22 37.99 0.29
CA PHE A 61 -25.80 37.09 -0.79
C PHE A 61 -24.30 37.16 -1.07
N SER A 62 -23.65 38.32 -0.93
CA SER A 62 -22.19 38.43 -1.01
C SER A 62 -21.51 37.63 0.09
N ILE A 63 -21.98 37.71 1.34
CA ILE A 63 -21.44 36.92 2.46
C ILE A 63 -21.61 35.42 2.18
N ILE A 64 -22.80 34.99 1.75
CA ILE A 64 -23.06 33.59 1.37
C ILE A 64 -22.11 33.14 0.25
N SER A 65 -21.90 33.99 -0.76
CA SER A 65 -21.01 33.70 -1.90
C SER A 65 -19.56 33.50 -1.44
N VAL A 66 -19.08 34.36 -0.54
CA VAL A 66 -17.72 34.22 0.03
C VAL A 66 -17.61 32.95 0.86
N LEU A 67 -18.60 32.63 1.70
CA LEU A 67 -18.61 31.40 2.49
C LEU A 67 -18.63 30.14 1.60
N LEU A 68 -19.43 30.15 0.53
CA LEU A 68 -19.46 29.08 -0.47
C LEU A 68 -18.13 28.93 -1.19
N LEU A 69 -17.47 30.04 -1.54
CA LEU A 69 -16.16 30.04 -2.16
C LEU A 69 -15.11 29.42 -1.22
N ILE A 70 -15.07 29.84 0.04
CA ILE A 70 -14.15 29.28 1.06
C ILE A 70 -14.37 27.77 1.22
N TYR A 71 -15.63 27.33 1.34
CA TYR A 71 -15.97 25.91 1.43
C TYR A 71 -15.53 25.14 0.17
N THR A 72 -15.74 25.73 -1.01
CA THR A 72 -15.34 25.14 -2.28
C THR A 72 -13.82 24.97 -2.36
N ILE A 73 -13.06 26.00 -2.01
CA ILE A 73 -11.58 25.95 -1.98
C ILE A 73 -11.10 24.88 -1.00
N TYR A 74 -11.67 24.81 0.20
CA TYR A 74 -11.31 23.79 1.18
C TYR A 74 -11.56 22.36 0.66
N LYS A 75 -12.73 22.14 0.05
CA LYS A 75 -13.09 20.85 -0.54
C LYS A 75 -12.20 20.51 -1.74
N GLN A 76 -11.86 21.49 -2.55
CA GLN A 76 -10.93 21.35 -3.68
C GLN A 76 -9.54 20.98 -3.19
N ASP A 77 -8.96 21.67 -2.21
CA ASP A 77 -7.63 21.34 -1.65
C ASP A 77 -7.58 19.92 -1.09
N PHE A 78 -8.61 19.51 -0.34
CA PHE A 78 -8.71 18.14 0.15
C PHE A 78 -8.73 17.11 -0.98
N ASN A 79 -9.55 17.35 -2.01
CA ASN A 79 -9.65 16.47 -3.17
C ASN A 79 -8.34 16.45 -3.97
N SER A 80 -7.67 17.59 -4.12
CA SER A 80 -6.36 17.70 -4.77
C SER A 80 -5.30 16.88 -4.03
N LYS A 81 -5.26 16.94 -2.70
CA LYS A 81 -4.36 16.11 -1.88
C LYS A 81 -4.64 14.62 -2.03
N LYS A 82 -5.92 14.25 -2.14
CA LYS A 82 -6.31 12.86 -2.42
C LYS A 82 -5.80 12.40 -3.79
N ILE A 83 -6.05 13.19 -4.84
CA ILE A 83 -5.59 12.91 -6.20
C ILE A 83 -4.06 12.81 -6.23
N GLU A 84 -3.34 13.71 -5.56
CA GLU A 84 -1.87 13.69 -5.46
C GLU A 84 -1.35 12.38 -4.87
N ILE A 85 -1.98 11.88 -3.79
CA ILE A 85 -1.63 10.58 -3.18
C ILE A 85 -1.91 9.43 -4.14
N GLU A 86 -3.05 9.42 -4.82
CA GLU A 86 -3.38 8.39 -5.81
C GLU A 86 -2.40 8.40 -6.98
N THR A 87 -2.07 9.57 -7.52
CA THR A 87 -1.07 9.74 -8.58
C THR A 87 0.31 9.25 -8.14
N ASN A 88 0.76 9.63 -6.94
CA ASN A 88 2.04 9.16 -6.41
C ASN A 88 2.03 7.65 -6.19
N PHE A 89 0.90 7.08 -5.75
CA PHE A 89 0.75 5.64 -5.58
C PHE A 89 0.87 4.89 -6.90
N PHE A 90 0.18 5.34 -7.95
CA PHE A 90 0.30 4.74 -9.28
C PHE A 90 1.72 4.90 -9.85
N ARG A 91 2.40 6.02 -9.60
CA ARG A 91 3.82 6.17 -9.96
C ARG A 91 4.71 5.16 -9.24
N MET A 92 4.47 4.89 -7.95
CA MET A 92 5.20 3.85 -7.21
C MET A 92 4.89 2.45 -7.73
N LEU A 93 3.68 2.21 -8.21
CA LEU A 93 3.29 0.97 -8.86
C LEU A 93 3.99 0.80 -10.22
N ASP A 94 4.15 1.89 -10.98
CA ASP A 94 4.94 1.89 -12.22
C ASP A 94 6.41 1.60 -11.92
N TYR A 95 7.00 2.22 -10.89
CA TYR A 95 8.37 1.90 -10.46
C TYR A 95 8.50 0.45 -9.99
N HIS A 96 7.48 -0.12 -9.35
CA HIS A 96 7.46 -1.53 -9.01
C HIS A 96 7.54 -2.41 -10.26
N ASN A 97 6.69 -2.15 -11.25
CA ASN A 97 6.69 -2.88 -12.50
C ASN A 97 8.01 -2.70 -13.27
N GLN A 98 8.60 -1.51 -13.25
CA GLN A 98 9.93 -1.26 -13.82
C GLN A 98 11.01 -2.08 -13.11
N ASN A 99 11.02 -2.13 -11.77
CA ASN A 99 11.95 -2.96 -11.01
C ASN A 99 11.83 -4.44 -11.41
N VAL A 100 10.61 -4.94 -11.61
CA VAL A 100 10.38 -6.32 -12.08
C VAL A 100 10.88 -6.48 -13.50
N ASN A 101 10.53 -5.60 -14.42
CA ASN A 101 10.88 -5.69 -15.84
C ASN A 101 12.39 -5.58 -16.09
N GLN A 102 13.13 -4.89 -15.22
CA GLN A 102 14.59 -4.77 -15.28
C GLN A 102 15.32 -5.99 -14.70
N LEU A 103 14.62 -6.94 -14.08
CA LEU A 103 15.25 -8.16 -13.57
C LEU A 103 15.83 -8.97 -14.72
N LYS A 104 17.10 -9.35 -14.54
CA LYS A 104 17.84 -10.27 -15.41
C LYS A 104 18.51 -11.30 -14.52
N ILE A 105 17.84 -12.43 -14.34
CA ILE A 105 18.28 -13.46 -13.40
C ILE A 105 18.74 -14.68 -14.19
N PRO A 106 20.02 -15.10 -14.09
CA PRO A 106 20.48 -16.34 -14.71
C PRO A 106 19.67 -17.54 -14.23
N ASN A 107 19.60 -18.59 -15.03
CA ASN A 107 18.97 -19.83 -14.58
C ASN A 107 19.69 -20.41 -13.35
N VAL A 108 18.93 -20.98 -12.41
CA VAL A 108 19.49 -21.64 -11.21
C VAL A 108 20.41 -22.80 -11.60
N PHE A 109 20.11 -23.54 -12.68
CA PHE A 109 20.95 -24.65 -13.08
C PHE A 109 22.18 -24.16 -13.88
N THR A 110 23.38 -24.54 -13.43
CA THR A 110 24.64 -24.01 -13.96
C THR A 110 24.86 -24.33 -15.44
N HIS A 111 24.38 -25.48 -15.92
CA HIS A 111 24.42 -25.85 -17.33
C HIS A 111 23.54 -24.96 -18.25
N LYS A 112 22.54 -24.26 -17.67
CA LYS A 112 21.67 -23.30 -18.36
C LYS A 112 21.95 -21.86 -17.97
N LYS A 113 23.09 -21.57 -17.35
CA LYS A 113 23.39 -20.23 -16.79
C LYS A 113 23.36 -19.10 -17.83
N SER A 114 23.60 -19.40 -19.11
CA SER A 114 23.46 -18.45 -20.22
C SER A 114 22.01 -18.08 -20.54
N GLN A 115 21.04 -18.90 -20.12
CA GLN A 115 19.61 -18.59 -20.22
C GLN A 115 19.25 -17.63 -19.09
N ILE A 116 18.90 -16.40 -19.47
CA ILE A 116 18.54 -15.34 -18.54
C ILE A 116 17.00 -15.25 -18.49
N SER A 117 16.45 -15.42 -17.30
CA SER A 117 15.05 -15.17 -17.00
C SER A 117 14.84 -13.68 -16.75
N GLU A 118 14.14 -13.04 -17.68
CA GLU A 118 13.83 -11.61 -17.63
C GLU A 118 12.45 -11.32 -17.04
N GLY A 119 12.30 -10.13 -16.44
CA GLY A 119 11.01 -9.66 -15.95
C GLY A 119 10.44 -10.54 -14.83
N ARG A 120 9.15 -10.86 -14.92
CA ARG A 120 8.43 -11.73 -13.97
C ARG A 120 9.04 -13.13 -13.86
N ARG A 121 9.70 -13.64 -14.91
CA ARG A 121 10.37 -14.96 -14.86
C ARG A 121 11.58 -14.94 -13.91
N GLY A 122 12.17 -13.78 -13.63
CA GLY A 122 13.21 -13.66 -12.61
C GLY A 122 12.76 -14.13 -11.23
N PHE A 123 11.49 -13.89 -10.86
CA PHE A 123 10.92 -14.41 -9.61
C PHE A 123 10.71 -15.92 -9.61
N VAL A 124 10.56 -16.56 -10.78
CA VAL A 124 10.54 -18.02 -10.88
C VAL A 124 11.91 -18.58 -10.51
N GLU A 125 13.00 -17.98 -10.99
CA GLU A 125 14.36 -18.38 -10.61
C GLU A 125 14.63 -18.15 -9.13
N PHE A 126 14.13 -17.04 -8.55
CA PHE A 126 14.20 -16.80 -7.12
C PHE A 126 13.45 -17.88 -6.33
N LYS A 127 12.23 -18.24 -6.76
CA LYS A 127 11.44 -19.30 -6.13
C LYS A 127 12.18 -20.63 -6.16
N ILE A 128 12.71 -21.02 -7.32
CA ILE A 128 13.45 -22.29 -7.47
C ILE A 128 14.68 -22.31 -6.56
N GLN A 129 15.47 -21.23 -6.54
CA GLN A 129 16.65 -21.14 -5.67
C GLN A 129 16.26 -21.26 -4.19
N PHE A 130 15.24 -20.52 -3.77
CA PHE A 130 14.79 -20.52 -2.38
C PHE A 130 14.23 -21.88 -1.95
N HIS A 131 13.45 -22.53 -2.82
CA HIS A 131 12.95 -23.89 -2.60
C HIS A 131 14.07 -24.87 -2.28
N TYR A 132 15.12 -24.94 -3.11
CA TYR A 132 16.26 -25.84 -2.87
C TYR A 132 17.04 -25.50 -1.60
N LEU A 133 17.20 -24.21 -1.27
CA LEU A 133 17.83 -23.80 -0.02
C LEU A 133 17.01 -24.27 1.19
N LEU A 134 15.68 -24.18 1.11
CA LEU A 134 14.77 -24.64 2.16
C LEU A 134 14.84 -26.16 2.35
N GLU A 135 14.91 -26.93 1.26
CA GLU A 135 15.10 -28.39 1.30
C GLU A 135 16.43 -28.78 1.94
N ILE A 136 17.53 -28.11 1.55
CA ILE A 136 18.86 -28.33 2.13
C ILE A 136 18.84 -28.12 3.64
N ILE A 137 18.26 -27.01 4.12
CA ILE A 137 18.25 -26.70 5.55
C ILE A 137 17.34 -27.67 6.31
N ARG A 138 16.21 -28.10 5.74
CA ARG A 138 15.35 -29.14 6.32
C ARG A 138 16.09 -30.47 6.46
N LYS A 139 16.79 -30.90 5.40
CA LYS A 139 17.62 -32.13 5.40
C LYS A 139 18.72 -32.06 6.44
N ILE A 140 19.41 -30.93 6.55
CA ILE A 140 20.48 -30.74 7.54
C ILE A 140 19.89 -30.75 8.95
N ASN A 141 18.76 -30.07 9.18
CA ASN A 141 18.10 -30.05 10.49
C ASN A 141 17.73 -31.46 10.95
N SER A 142 17.20 -32.31 10.05
CA SER A 142 16.82 -33.68 10.39
C SER A 142 18.03 -34.62 10.57
N THR A 143 19.06 -34.51 9.71
CA THR A 143 20.23 -35.39 9.75
C THR A 143 21.22 -35.05 10.86
N LYS A 144 21.37 -33.77 11.20
CA LYS A 144 22.28 -33.29 12.25
C LYS A 144 21.59 -33.01 13.58
N ASN A 145 20.26 -33.15 13.63
CA ASN A 145 19.42 -32.94 14.81
C ASN A 145 19.62 -31.56 15.48
N PHE A 146 19.67 -30.50 14.67
CA PHE A 146 19.82 -29.13 15.17
C PHE A 146 18.57 -28.58 15.88
N ASN A 147 17.44 -29.31 15.87
CA ASN A 147 16.19 -28.94 16.53
C ASN A 147 15.64 -27.54 16.16
N LEU A 148 15.92 -27.07 14.94
CA LEU A 148 15.41 -25.79 14.43
C LEU A 148 13.90 -25.87 14.22
N ARG A 149 13.17 -24.84 14.69
CA ARG A 149 11.74 -24.66 14.43
C ARG A 149 11.51 -24.21 13.00
N GLU A 150 10.30 -24.39 12.48
CA GLU A 150 9.94 -24.02 11.11
C GLU A 150 10.27 -22.56 10.75
N ARG A 151 9.98 -21.60 11.64
CA ARG A 151 10.33 -20.18 11.41
C ARG A 151 11.84 -19.93 11.36
N GLU A 152 12.62 -20.72 12.09
CA GLU A 152 14.08 -20.59 12.13
C GLU A 152 14.70 -21.14 10.85
N ILE A 153 14.18 -22.28 10.36
CA ILE A 153 14.51 -22.84 9.04
C ILE A 153 14.25 -21.80 7.95
N VAL A 154 13.06 -21.19 7.92
CA VAL A 154 12.73 -20.13 6.94
C VAL A 154 13.67 -18.94 7.05
N ASP A 155 13.95 -18.47 8.27
CA ASP A 155 14.81 -17.30 8.47
C ASP A 155 16.25 -17.56 8.02
N ILE A 156 16.81 -18.73 8.32
CA ILE A 156 18.15 -19.14 7.86
C ILE A 156 18.16 -19.24 6.33
N ALA A 157 17.17 -19.92 5.75
CA ALA A 157 17.04 -20.05 4.29
C ALA A 157 16.98 -18.70 3.60
N TYR A 158 16.18 -17.77 4.15
CA TYR A 158 15.97 -16.46 3.55
C TYR A 158 17.21 -15.57 3.67
N ILE A 159 17.98 -15.68 4.76
CA ILE A 159 19.26 -14.96 4.91
C ILE A 159 20.25 -15.39 3.85
N ILE A 160 20.41 -16.71 3.66
CA ILE A 160 21.33 -17.27 2.66
C ILE A 160 20.86 -16.92 1.25
N PHE A 161 19.57 -17.04 0.98
CA PHE A 161 18.97 -16.63 -0.28
C PHE A 161 19.17 -15.14 -0.58
N TYR A 162 19.02 -14.28 0.44
CA TYR A 162 19.06 -12.83 0.26
C TYR A 162 20.50 -12.33 0.08
N TYR A 163 21.42 -12.74 0.94
CA TYR A 163 22.80 -12.24 0.92
C TYR A 163 23.78 -13.11 0.12
N GLY A 164 23.43 -14.37 -0.16
CA GLY A 164 24.33 -15.35 -0.76
C GLY A 164 25.26 -16.01 0.26
N LEU A 165 26.04 -16.97 -0.19
CA LEU A 165 27.00 -17.74 0.62
C LEU A 165 28.31 -17.95 -0.14
N GLN A 166 29.02 -16.85 -0.44
CA GLN A 166 30.24 -16.86 -1.25
C GLN A 166 31.31 -15.91 -0.70
N GLY A 167 32.56 -16.38 -0.61
CA GLY A 167 33.73 -15.55 -0.28
C GLY A 167 33.59 -14.83 1.07
N SER A 168 33.88 -13.53 1.08
CA SER A 168 33.80 -12.66 2.28
C SER A 168 32.40 -12.55 2.90
N TRP A 169 31.35 -13.05 2.22
CA TRP A 169 30.01 -13.10 2.79
C TRP A 169 29.84 -14.20 3.84
N ILE A 170 30.72 -15.21 3.93
CA ILE A 170 30.57 -16.30 4.91
C ILE A 170 30.64 -15.73 6.34
N ASP A 171 31.68 -14.98 6.69
CA ASP A 171 31.81 -14.33 8.00
C ASP A 171 30.63 -13.37 8.29
N PHE A 172 30.14 -12.69 7.24
CA PHE A 172 28.97 -11.82 7.36
C PHE A 172 27.71 -12.61 7.69
N ILE A 173 27.48 -13.76 7.04
CA ILE A 173 26.33 -14.63 7.28
C ILE A 173 26.43 -15.28 8.65
N GLU A 174 27.60 -15.75 9.05
CA GLU A 174 27.83 -16.28 10.39
C GLU A 174 27.43 -15.28 11.46
N LYS A 175 27.84 -14.01 11.33
CA LYS A 175 27.40 -12.92 12.20
C LYS A 175 25.90 -12.63 12.16
N LYS A 176 25.18 -13.01 11.10
CA LYS A 176 23.70 -12.89 11.04
C LYS A 176 23.00 -14.10 11.65
N LEU A 177 23.69 -15.23 11.72
CA LEU A 177 23.19 -16.48 12.27
C LEU A 177 23.58 -16.69 13.74
N ASP A 178 24.45 -15.85 14.29
CA ASP A 178 24.93 -15.86 15.69
C ASP A 178 23.85 -16.02 16.78
N LYS A 179 22.62 -15.55 16.52
CA LYS A 179 21.48 -15.72 17.41
C LYS A 179 20.98 -17.18 17.53
N TYR A 180 21.44 -18.08 16.67
CA TYR A 180 21.07 -19.50 16.66
C TYR A 180 22.15 -20.33 17.34
N GLU A 181 21.73 -21.30 18.14
CA GLU A 181 22.66 -22.28 18.69
C GLU A 181 23.34 -23.06 17.55
N ASN A 182 24.63 -23.35 17.70
CA ASN A 182 25.43 -24.08 16.72
C ASN A 182 25.50 -23.41 15.32
N TYR A 183 25.38 -22.09 15.23
CA TYR A 183 25.34 -21.38 13.94
C TYR A 183 26.56 -21.66 13.05
N GLN A 184 27.77 -21.85 13.61
CA GLN A 184 28.95 -22.22 12.83
C GLN A 184 28.77 -23.60 12.19
N SER A 185 28.29 -24.59 12.96
CA SER A 185 28.03 -25.94 12.46
C SER A 185 26.91 -25.98 11.43
N ILE A 186 25.86 -25.17 11.62
CA ILE A 186 24.78 -24.98 10.65
C ILE A 186 25.35 -24.41 9.34
N THR A 187 26.08 -23.30 9.42
CA THR A 187 26.66 -22.61 8.25
C THR A 187 27.64 -23.51 7.49
N PHE A 188 28.48 -24.24 8.21
CA PHE A 188 29.39 -25.22 7.65
C PHE A 188 28.63 -26.35 6.94
N SER A 189 27.63 -26.95 7.60
CA SER A 189 26.83 -28.04 7.03
C SER A 189 26.10 -27.60 5.75
N ILE A 190 25.53 -26.39 5.74
CA ILE A 190 24.86 -25.84 4.55
C ILE A 190 25.87 -25.63 3.43
N SER A 191 27.04 -25.06 3.74
CA SER A 191 28.11 -24.85 2.76
C SER A 191 28.55 -26.16 2.11
N GLN A 192 28.71 -27.23 2.90
CA GLN A 192 29.06 -28.57 2.41
C GLN A 192 27.96 -29.17 1.54
N GLU A 193 26.71 -29.09 1.96
CA GLU A 193 25.58 -29.64 1.19
C GLU A 193 25.40 -28.91 -0.16
N ILE A 194 25.62 -27.59 -0.20
CA ILE A 194 25.60 -26.83 -1.45
C ILE A 194 26.79 -27.20 -2.35
N LEU A 195 27.97 -27.46 -1.79
CA LEU A 195 29.14 -27.91 -2.56
C LEU A 195 28.91 -29.28 -3.25
N GLN A 196 28.04 -30.12 -2.69
CA GLN A 196 27.65 -31.40 -3.28
C GLN A 196 26.65 -31.26 -4.44
N GLN A 197 26.15 -30.05 -4.71
CA GLN A 197 25.19 -29.76 -5.80
C GLN A 197 25.74 -28.69 -6.77
N PRO A 198 26.91 -28.91 -7.40
CA PRO A 198 27.56 -27.94 -8.28
C PRO A 198 26.73 -27.61 -9.55
N GLU A 199 25.73 -28.43 -9.87
CA GLU A 199 24.80 -28.20 -10.97
C GLU A 199 23.77 -27.09 -10.69
N LYS A 200 23.68 -26.59 -9.44
CA LYS A 200 22.77 -25.52 -9.01
C LYS A 200 23.52 -24.34 -8.40
N ASP A 201 23.31 -23.13 -8.93
CA ASP A 201 23.87 -21.89 -8.43
C ASP A 201 23.08 -21.34 -7.22
N LEU A 202 23.19 -22.06 -6.09
CA LEU A 202 22.45 -21.72 -4.86
C LEU A 202 23.14 -20.63 -4.03
N LYS A 203 24.43 -20.39 -4.25
CA LYS A 203 25.26 -19.47 -3.45
C LYS A 203 25.11 -18.00 -3.84
N ARG A 204 24.50 -17.71 -5.00
CA ARG A 204 24.34 -16.34 -5.51
C ARG A 204 23.50 -15.47 -4.58
N THR A 205 23.85 -14.19 -4.54
CA THR A 205 23.13 -13.16 -3.78
C THR A 205 21.95 -12.58 -4.58
N ASN A 206 20.86 -12.24 -3.87
CA ASN A 206 19.66 -11.63 -4.47
C ASN A 206 19.34 -10.25 -3.86
N GLN A 207 20.18 -9.76 -2.94
CA GLN A 207 19.95 -8.57 -2.13
C GLN A 207 19.64 -7.34 -2.98
N THR A 208 20.48 -7.05 -3.98
CA THR A 208 20.38 -5.83 -4.79
C THR A 208 19.01 -5.70 -5.46
N ASN A 209 18.53 -6.78 -6.07
CA ASN A 209 17.25 -6.83 -6.78
C ASN A 209 16.07 -6.76 -5.80
N LEU A 210 16.08 -7.61 -4.78
CA LEU A 210 14.95 -7.74 -3.85
C LEU A 210 14.84 -6.57 -2.86
N SER A 211 15.97 -5.94 -2.50
CA SER A 211 16.00 -4.76 -1.63
C SER A 211 15.18 -3.62 -2.22
N THR A 212 15.45 -3.23 -3.47
CA THR A 212 14.75 -2.13 -4.14
C THR A 212 13.28 -2.48 -4.34
N TYR A 213 12.99 -3.70 -4.77
CA TYR A 213 11.64 -4.21 -4.97
C TYR A 213 10.78 -4.12 -3.69
N PHE A 214 11.24 -4.72 -2.58
CA PHE A 214 10.46 -4.75 -1.33
C PHE A 214 10.39 -3.39 -0.63
N ARG A 215 11.44 -2.56 -0.72
CA ARG A 215 11.40 -1.19 -0.16
C ARG A 215 10.37 -0.34 -0.89
N ASN A 216 10.32 -0.39 -2.21
CA ASN A 216 9.32 0.33 -2.99
C ASN A 216 7.90 -0.16 -2.64
N MET A 217 7.69 -1.47 -2.59
CA MET A 217 6.40 -2.05 -2.21
C MET A 217 5.95 -1.62 -0.81
N PHE A 218 6.84 -1.73 0.19
CA PHE A 218 6.54 -1.32 1.55
C PHE A 218 6.18 0.16 1.64
N ASN A 219 6.94 1.03 0.97
CA ASN A 219 6.72 2.47 0.99
C ASN A 219 5.42 2.87 0.27
N ALA A 220 5.05 2.18 -0.81
CA ALA A 220 3.79 2.44 -1.51
C ALA A 220 2.58 2.13 -0.63
N ILE A 221 2.61 0.98 0.06
CA ILE A 221 1.58 0.59 1.01
C ILE A 221 1.57 1.56 2.20
N LYS A 222 2.73 1.90 2.75
CA LYS A 222 2.86 2.87 3.85
C LYS A 222 2.26 4.23 3.51
N MET A 223 2.55 4.78 2.33
CA MET A 223 2.01 6.07 1.88
C MET A 223 0.48 6.07 1.82
N VAL A 224 -0.12 4.99 1.33
CA VAL A 224 -1.58 4.82 1.32
C VAL A 224 -2.12 4.64 2.74
N ASP A 225 -1.47 3.81 3.55
CA ASP A 225 -1.90 3.48 4.91
C ASP A 225 -1.91 4.69 5.84
N GLU A 226 -0.87 5.51 5.79
CA GLU A 226 -0.69 6.68 6.65
C GLU A 226 -1.48 7.91 6.17
N SER A 227 -2.04 7.88 4.96
CA SER A 227 -2.80 9.00 4.43
C SER A 227 -4.02 9.34 5.29
N LYS A 228 -4.10 10.58 5.76
CA LYS A 228 -5.30 11.14 6.43
C LYS A 228 -6.40 11.55 5.45
N TYR A 229 -6.10 11.62 4.15
CA TYR A 229 -7.01 12.08 3.11
C TYR A 229 -7.82 10.94 2.48
N LEU A 230 -7.33 9.71 2.60
CA LEU A 230 -8.00 8.50 2.11
C LEU A 230 -8.87 7.87 3.20
N SER A 231 -10.10 7.51 2.84
CA SER A 231 -10.95 6.63 3.63
C SER A 231 -10.40 5.20 3.65
N HIS A 232 -10.83 4.41 4.63
CA HIS A 232 -10.44 2.99 4.74
C HIS A 232 -10.77 2.18 3.48
N ARG A 233 -11.92 2.45 2.85
CA ARG A 233 -12.33 1.80 1.60
C ARG A 233 -11.39 2.14 0.44
N GLU A 234 -11.00 3.41 0.32
CA GLU A 234 -10.07 3.85 -0.74
C GLU A 234 -8.69 3.24 -0.54
N LYS A 235 -8.18 3.20 0.70
CA LYS A 235 -6.91 2.54 1.03
C LYS A 235 -6.91 1.07 0.62
N LYS A 236 -7.96 0.34 1.03
CA LYS A 236 -8.14 -1.07 0.66
C LYS A 236 -8.22 -1.26 -0.85
N ASN A 237 -8.94 -0.39 -1.57
CA ASN A 237 -9.07 -0.48 -3.02
C ASN A 237 -7.72 -0.26 -3.73
N LEU A 238 -6.95 0.75 -3.34
CA LEU A 238 -5.63 1.01 -3.93
C LEU A 238 -4.69 -0.17 -3.71
N ILE A 239 -4.61 -0.71 -2.49
CA ILE A 239 -3.71 -1.84 -2.21
C ILE A 239 -4.23 -3.14 -2.84
N LYS A 240 -5.55 -3.30 -3.02
CA LYS A 240 -6.11 -4.40 -3.82
C LYS A 240 -5.66 -4.31 -5.29
N ILE A 241 -5.62 -3.10 -5.88
CA ILE A 241 -5.07 -2.88 -7.23
C ILE A 241 -3.60 -3.28 -7.28
N TYR A 242 -2.79 -2.88 -6.28
CA TYR A 242 -1.39 -3.32 -6.18
C TYR A 242 -1.31 -4.85 -6.17
N ARG A 243 -2.02 -5.49 -5.24
CA ARG A 243 -1.97 -6.94 -5.03
C ARG A 243 -2.34 -7.70 -6.30
N ALA A 244 -3.31 -7.22 -7.07
CA ALA A 244 -3.72 -7.83 -8.33
C ALA A 244 -2.60 -7.86 -9.40
N GLN A 245 -1.53 -7.07 -9.24
CA GLN A 245 -0.39 -7.09 -10.15
C GLN A 245 0.68 -8.12 -9.78
N LEU A 246 0.68 -8.63 -8.53
CA LEU A 246 1.70 -9.55 -8.03
C LEU A 246 1.48 -10.95 -8.61
N SER A 247 2.53 -11.54 -9.18
CA SER A 247 2.49 -12.95 -9.61
C SER A 247 2.64 -13.92 -8.43
N ASN A 248 2.22 -15.18 -8.61
CA ASN A 248 2.38 -16.20 -7.57
C ASN A 248 3.85 -16.40 -7.12
N PRO A 249 4.86 -16.40 -8.02
CA PRO A 249 6.27 -16.43 -7.61
C PRO A 249 6.69 -15.20 -6.77
N GLU A 250 6.17 -14.01 -7.07
CA GLU A 250 6.40 -12.81 -6.25
C GLU A 250 5.78 -12.94 -4.86
N LEU A 251 4.53 -13.40 -4.79
CA LEU A 251 3.83 -13.65 -3.54
C LEU A 251 4.54 -14.72 -2.69
N TYR A 252 5.11 -15.75 -3.32
CA TYR A 252 5.91 -16.77 -2.65
C TYR A 252 7.16 -16.17 -2.00
N ILE A 253 7.94 -15.38 -2.73
CA ILE A 253 9.16 -14.76 -2.17
C ILE A 253 8.81 -13.72 -1.11
N LEU A 254 7.71 -12.97 -1.28
CA LEU A 254 7.20 -12.05 -0.27
C LEU A 254 6.74 -12.80 0.99
N PHE A 255 6.05 -13.92 0.86
CA PHE A 255 5.59 -14.72 1.99
C PHE A 255 6.75 -15.16 2.88
N PHE A 256 7.81 -15.72 2.29
CA PHE A 256 9.00 -16.11 3.05
C PHE A 256 9.83 -14.90 3.53
N ASN A 257 9.79 -13.76 2.83
CA ASN A 257 10.32 -12.50 3.35
C ASN A 257 9.63 -12.11 4.67
N VAL A 258 8.30 -12.20 4.68
CA VAL A 258 7.47 -11.81 5.82
C VAL A 258 7.60 -12.80 6.98
N LEU A 259 7.74 -14.10 6.71
CA LEU A 259 7.96 -15.10 7.75
C LEU A 259 9.35 -15.03 8.39
N SER A 260 10.36 -14.60 7.63
CA SER A 260 11.71 -14.36 8.13
C SER A 260 11.84 -13.02 8.86
N ARG A 261 13.04 -12.71 9.39
CA ARG A 261 13.33 -11.47 10.10
C ARG A 261 13.14 -10.19 9.27
N PHE A 262 13.20 -10.30 7.94
CA PHE A 262 12.98 -9.16 7.04
C PHE A 262 11.52 -8.67 7.08
N GLY A 263 10.62 -9.56 7.50
CA GLY A 263 9.19 -9.34 7.66
C GLY A 263 8.74 -8.44 8.80
N LYS A 264 9.61 -8.12 9.76
CA LYS A 264 9.22 -7.49 11.04
C LYS A 264 8.35 -6.24 10.87
N LYS A 265 8.71 -5.34 9.94
CA LYS A 265 7.96 -4.11 9.67
C LYS A 265 6.59 -4.37 9.05
N TRP A 266 6.46 -5.40 8.21
CA TRP A 266 5.18 -5.77 7.62
C TRP A 266 4.19 -6.25 8.68
N ILE A 267 4.69 -7.07 9.61
CA ILE A 267 3.91 -7.61 10.73
C ILE A 267 3.55 -6.51 11.73
N SER A 268 4.52 -5.68 12.13
CA SER A 268 4.27 -4.65 13.15
C SER A 268 3.29 -3.56 12.70
N ASN A 269 3.23 -3.26 11.40
CA ASN A 269 2.25 -2.33 10.83
C ASN A 269 0.94 -3.03 10.41
N ASN A 270 0.84 -4.34 10.66
CA ASN A 270 -0.30 -5.17 10.30
C ASN A 270 -0.71 -5.12 8.82
N TYR A 271 0.24 -4.88 7.90
CA TYR A 271 -0.09 -4.71 6.48
C TYR A 271 -0.58 -6.00 5.83
N ILE A 272 -0.09 -7.15 6.28
CA ILE A 272 -0.42 -8.45 5.71
C ILE A 272 -1.91 -8.76 5.89
N GLU A 273 -2.41 -8.68 7.12
CA GLU A 273 -3.81 -9.01 7.45
C GLU A 273 -4.75 -7.86 7.05
N LYS A 274 -4.35 -6.60 7.29
CA LYS A 274 -5.18 -5.42 6.97
C LYS A 274 -5.56 -5.34 5.49
N TYR A 275 -4.66 -5.75 4.60
CA TYR A 275 -4.83 -5.70 3.15
C TYR A 275 -4.91 -7.07 2.48
N GLU A 276 -4.95 -8.15 3.26
CA GLU A 276 -5.06 -9.53 2.76
C GLU A 276 -4.01 -9.82 1.65
N LEU A 277 -2.74 -9.44 1.84
CA LEU A 277 -1.74 -9.47 0.77
C LEU A 277 -1.52 -10.88 0.18
N PHE A 278 -1.75 -11.93 0.97
CA PHE A 278 -1.57 -13.32 0.56
C PHE A 278 -2.84 -14.04 0.14
N LYS A 279 -3.94 -13.30 -0.08
CA LYS A 279 -5.24 -13.86 -0.48
C LYS A 279 -5.17 -14.77 -1.71
N ASN A 280 -4.34 -14.39 -2.69
CA ASN A 280 -4.26 -15.03 -4.00
C ASN A 280 -3.16 -16.12 -4.08
N ILE A 281 -2.56 -16.52 -2.95
CA ILE A 281 -1.60 -17.62 -2.94
C ILE A 281 -2.36 -18.96 -3.02
N PRO A 282 -2.07 -19.83 -4.01
CA PRO A 282 -2.70 -21.14 -4.11
C PRO A 282 -2.38 -22.07 -2.92
N HIS A 283 -3.27 -23.01 -2.62
CA HIS A 283 -3.02 -24.08 -1.68
C HIS A 283 -1.78 -24.88 -2.09
N ASN A 284 -1.01 -25.33 -1.09
CA ASN A 284 0.23 -26.10 -1.28
C ASN A 284 1.31 -25.42 -2.15
N TYR A 285 1.21 -24.11 -2.42
CA TYR A 285 2.17 -23.41 -3.26
C TYR A 285 3.50 -23.06 -2.57
N CYS A 286 3.54 -23.07 -1.24
CA CYS A 286 4.64 -22.61 -0.41
C CYS A 286 5.34 -23.76 0.35
N ASP A 287 5.66 -24.87 -0.31
CA ASP A 287 6.51 -25.96 0.22
C ASP A 287 6.06 -26.53 1.58
N GLY A 288 4.75 -26.72 1.74
CA GLY A 288 4.14 -27.21 2.97
C GLY A 288 3.82 -26.12 4.01
N TYR A 289 4.24 -24.87 3.78
CA TYR A 289 3.79 -23.73 4.57
C TYR A 289 2.45 -23.23 4.04
N GLU A 290 1.46 -23.12 4.93
CA GLU A 290 0.16 -22.56 4.57
C GLU A 290 0.03 -21.14 5.13
N PRO A 291 -0.16 -20.10 4.28
CA PRO A 291 -0.27 -18.72 4.74
C PRO A 291 -1.33 -18.51 5.85
N LYS A 292 -2.46 -19.23 5.77
CA LYS A 292 -3.55 -19.19 6.77
C LYS A 292 -3.15 -19.63 8.18
N ARG A 293 -2.08 -20.42 8.33
CA ARG A 293 -1.54 -20.81 9.65
C ARG A 293 -0.77 -19.67 10.31
N PHE A 294 -0.32 -18.68 9.54
CA PHE A 294 0.54 -17.59 10.02
C PHE A 294 -0.15 -16.24 10.05
N PHE A 295 -1.14 -16.01 9.19
CA PHE A 295 -1.84 -14.74 9.03
C PHE A 295 -3.34 -14.97 8.92
N LYS A 296 -4.13 -14.16 9.61
CA LYS A 296 -5.59 -14.19 9.50
C LYS A 296 -6.02 -13.44 8.24
N GLY A 297 -7.02 -13.98 7.54
CA GLY A 297 -7.59 -13.34 6.36
C GLY A 297 -8.49 -14.28 5.57
N ASN A 298 -9.11 -13.75 4.52
CA ASN A 298 -9.87 -14.53 3.55
C ASN A 298 -8.94 -14.96 2.41
N TYR A 299 -8.85 -16.25 2.13
CA TYR A 299 -8.07 -16.79 1.02
C TYR A 299 -9.00 -17.16 -0.14
N GLU A 300 -8.58 -16.90 -1.37
CA GLU A 300 -9.45 -17.04 -2.55
C GLU A 300 -9.87 -18.49 -2.80
N GLU A 301 -8.98 -19.45 -2.55
CA GLU A 301 -9.29 -20.87 -2.73
C GLU A 301 -10.22 -21.46 -1.66
N ASP A 302 -10.47 -20.76 -0.54
CA ASP A 302 -11.48 -21.20 0.42
C ASP A 302 -12.92 -21.06 -0.13
N TYR A 303 -13.08 -20.42 -1.31
CA TYR A 303 -14.38 -20.18 -1.98
C TYR A 303 -14.61 -21.06 -3.23
N TYR A 304 -13.65 -21.91 -3.59
CA TYR A 304 -13.75 -22.88 -4.69
C TYR A 304 -13.98 -24.29 -4.14
#